data_AF-A0A9N9KZ07-F1
#
_entry.id   AF-A0A9N9KZ07-F1
#
_cell.length_a   1.000
_cell.length_b   1.000
_cell.length_c   1.000
_cell.angle_alpha   90.00
_cell.angle_beta   90.00
_cell.angle_gamma   90.00
#
_symmetry.space_group_name_H-M   'P 1'
#
loop_
_entity.id
_entity.type
_entity.pdbx_description
1 polymer ?
#
loop_
_entity_poly.entity_id
_entity_poly.type
_entity_poly.pdbx_seq_one_letter_code
_entity_poly.pdbx_strand_id
1 'polypeptide(L)'
;MDGISTFPVEVTRLILLEAVQTRGLKRAVRLRFVNRWWDVEVLEAIFRCGILDKCERLCESLFWPKYLPYKIFSNETPRFRNLCVIREVAERVLEFRRELPSDDAVRECICQFATHGGGEGCNWAGYAGEIVEEGRVLDDSDDVFNRALLVAAIILNDMTLVKHQLSHMRHSPHLLSNRSWHYEMEVDPTLSVIGFPTDTAAYLGNAEALLLLFEAIPNNPPEFQLSDAREQGAECSAGSKFATFELCQDAEPRTGFSDDVICMIERTLSPEIFEYLEIVCGVFIHAPGSRVRKDPLMHRLENCFFNAVKKGDLGMMKYLVGRGVVVKEFRIEGAGYISTDDYQPTGVFEKGEKAGFLALTTYATLGGHTEALKYLLENGAKIGCRSLEAACQYGNPECVKLLLEHGATDDFNPGSALLQCVKRENESVIRQLIAYGMASVTGMNDDVKQQMLDFIEKEGLQSMSKFIQELMTMGSTQEL
;
A
#
# COMPACT_ATOMS: atom_id res chain seq x y z
N MET A 1 -19.00 25.28 -17.45
CA MET A 1 -18.35 24.02 -17.03
C MET A 1 -19.44 22.96 -17.00
N ASP A 2 -20.03 22.65 -18.15
CA ASP A 2 -21.37 22.01 -18.20
C ASP A 2 -21.40 20.90 -19.26
N GLY A 3 -20.33 20.09 -19.31
CA GLY A 3 -20.10 19.17 -20.44
C GLY A 3 -21.05 17.97 -20.54
N ILE A 4 -21.74 17.61 -19.44
CA ILE A 4 -22.72 16.50 -19.41
C ILE A 4 -24.08 16.92 -18.80
N SER A 5 -24.25 18.19 -18.42
CA SER A 5 -25.49 18.69 -17.82
C SER A 5 -26.69 18.70 -18.79
N THR A 6 -26.53 18.21 -20.03
CA THR A 6 -27.57 18.08 -21.04
C THR A 6 -28.27 16.72 -21.02
N PHE A 7 -27.67 15.69 -20.40
CA PHE A 7 -28.30 14.37 -20.29
C PHE A 7 -28.98 14.19 -18.93
N PRO A 8 -30.08 13.41 -18.87
CA PRO A 8 -30.62 12.92 -17.60
C PRO A 8 -29.53 12.21 -16.79
N VAL A 9 -29.63 12.28 -15.47
CA VAL A 9 -28.65 11.69 -14.54
C VAL A 9 -28.52 10.19 -14.76
N GLU A 10 -29.63 9.52 -15.08
CA GLU A 10 -29.70 8.08 -15.36
C GLU A 10 -28.87 7.70 -16.59
N VAL A 11 -28.99 8.47 -17.67
CA VAL A 11 -28.22 8.26 -18.90
C VAL A 11 -26.74 8.52 -18.62
N THR A 12 -26.44 9.57 -17.85
CA THR A 12 -25.06 9.89 -17.49
C THR A 12 -24.41 8.77 -16.67
N ARG A 13 -25.13 8.18 -15.71
CA ARG A 13 -24.65 7.04 -14.93
C ARG A 13 -24.34 5.82 -15.78
N LEU A 14 -25.17 5.52 -16.79
CA LEU A 14 -24.91 4.43 -17.73
C LEU A 14 -23.67 4.70 -18.59
N ILE A 15 -23.51 5.94 -19.08
CA ILE A 15 -22.30 6.36 -19.81
C ILE A 15 -21.06 6.21 -18.92
N LEU A 16 -21.14 6.62 -17.65
CA LEU A 16 -20.04 6.48 -16.69
C LEU A 16 -19.70 5.02 -16.45
N LEU A 17 -20.69 4.15 -16.24
CA LEU A 17 -20.47 2.72 -16.04
C LEU A 17 -19.71 2.09 -17.21
N GLU A 18 -20.19 2.31 -18.43
CA GLU A 18 -19.54 1.82 -19.65
C GLU A 18 -18.15 2.45 -19.85
N ALA A 19 -18.00 3.74 -19.54
CA ALA A 19 -16.70 4.41 -19.60
C ALA A 19 -15.70 3.77 -18.63
N VAL A 20 -16.10 3.46 -17.38
CA VAL A 20 -15.21 2.80 -16.42
C VAL A 20 -14.85 1.39 -16.88
N GLN A 21 -15.83 0.60 -17.36
CA GLN A 21 -15.60 -0.77 -17.83
C GLN A 21 -14.67 -0.83 -19.05
N THR A 22 -14.86 0.07 -20.01
CA THR A 22 -14.08 0.09 -21.25
C THR A 22 -12.72 0.77 -21.08
N ARG A 23 -12.63 1.82 -20.26
CA ARG A 23 -11.42 2.65 -20.14
C ARG A 23 -10.55 2.32 -18.93
N GLY A 24 -11.07 1.56 -17.97
CA GLY A 24 -10.38 1.04 -16.79
C GLY A 24 -10.23 2.03 -15.64
N LEU A 25 -9.79 1.50 -14.49
CA LEU A 25 -9.72 2.20 -13.20
C LEU A 25 -8.90 3.49 -13.25
N LYS A 26 -7.74 3.47 -13.91
CA LYS A 26 -6.83 4.63 -13.99
C LYS A 26 -7.52 5.89 -14.52
N ARG A 27 -8.33 5.77 -15.58
CA ARG A 27 -9.03 6.92 -16.18
C ARG A 27 -10.26 7.30 -15.38
N ALA A 28 -10.97 6.31 -14.81
CA ALA A 28 -12.05 6.57 -13.88
C ALA A 28 -11.59 7.44 -12.70
N VAL A 29 -10.43 7.11 -12.09
CA VAL A 29 -9.88 7.91 -10.98
C VAL A 29 -9.59 9.35 -11.37
N ARG A 30 -9.20 9.63 -12.61
CA ARG A 30 -8.98 11.01 -13.09
C ARG A 30 -10.28 11.80 -13.21
N LEU A 31 -11.34 11.17 -13.68
CA LEU A 31 -12.64 11.82 -13.82
C LEU A 31 -13.19 12.31 -12.48
N ARG A 32 -12.83 11.65 -11.37
CA ARG A 32 -13.18 12.09 -10.01
C ARG A 32 -12.68 13.50 -9.68
N PHE A 33 -11.59 13.96 -10.30
CA PHE A 33 -10.99 15.27 -10.03
C PHE A 33 -11.63 16.43 -10.82
N VAL A 34 -12.63 16.17 -11.67
CA VAL A 34 -13.30 17.22 -12.45
C VAL A 34 -14.07 18.17 -11.52
N ASN A 35 -14.91 17.62 -10.65
CA ASN A 35 -15.55 18.33 -9.55
C ASN A 35 -16.17 17.32 -8.56
N ARG A 36 -16.76 17.81 -7.46
CA ARG A 36 -17.36 16.97 -6.42
C ARG A 36 -18.50 16.06 -6.93
N TRP A 37 -19.28 16.52 -7.90
CA TRP A 37 -20.36 15.70 -8.46
C TRP A 37 -19.79 14.52 -9.26
N TRP A 38 -18.75 14.76 -10.06
CA TRP A 38 -18.04 13.69 -10.77
C TRP A 38 -17.33 12.71 -9.84
N ASP A 39 -16.74 13.18 -8.73
CA ASP A 39 -16.17 12.29 -7.71
C ASP A 39 -17.18 11.26 -7.24
N VAL A 40 -18.39 11.71 -6.89
CA VAL A 40 -19.48 10.83 -6.40
C VAL A 40 -19.96 9.86 -7.47
N GLU A 41 -20.33 10.37 -8.66
CA GLU A 41 -20.93 9.54 -9.71
C GLU A 41 -19.93 8.56 -10.34
N VAL A 42 -18.65 8.94 -10.45
CA VAL A 42 -17.61 8.04 -10.95
C VAL A 42 -17.24 6.99 -9.91
N LEU A 43 -17.20 7.34 -8.62
CA LEU A 43 -17.01 6.34 -7.56
C LEU A 43 -18.12 5.28 -7.61
N GLU A 44 -19.37 5.69 -7.75
CA GLU A 44 -20.50 4.78 -7.92
C GLU A 44 -20.32 3.87 -9.15
N ALA A 45 -19.88 4.42 -10.28
CA ALA A 45 -19.59 3.63 -11.48
C ALA A 45 -18.42 2.64 -11.29
N ILE A 46 -17.35 3.05 -10.59
CA ILE A 46 -16.22 2.18 -10.23
C ILE A 46 -16.70 1.02 -9.36
N PHE A 47 -17.56 1.29 -8.40
CA PHE A 47 -18.07 0.26 -7.50
C PHE A 47 -19.00 -0.70 -8.23
N ARG A 48 -19.96 -0.19 -9.01
CA ARG A 48 -20.90 -0.99 -9.81
C ARG A 48 -20.23 -1.89 -10.83
N CYS A 49 -19.12 -1.46 -11.43
CA CYS A 49 -18.45 -2.27 -12.46
C CYS A 49 -17.66 -3.47 -11.91
N GLY A 50 -17.46 -3.55 -10.58
CA GLY A 50 -16.71 -4.63 -9.94
C GLY A 50 -15.23 -4.68 -10.33
N ILE A 51 -14.66 -3.61 -10.90
CA ILE A 51 -13.26 -3.60 -11.34
C ILE A 51 -12.28 -3.74 -10.18
N LEU A 52 -12.68 -3.31 -8.97
CA LEU A 52 -11.87 -3.39 -7.75
C LEU A 52 -11.72 -4.84 -7.25
N ASP A 53 -12.68 -5.71 -7.58
CA ASP A 53 -12.68 -7.13 -7.19
C ASP A 53 -11.50 -7.91 -7.75
N LYS A 54 -10.99 -7.45 -8.90
CA LYS A 54 -9.84 -8.03 -9.61
C LYS A 54 -8.52 -7.37 -9.22
N CYS A 55 -8.54 -6.39 -8.34
CA CYS A 55 -7.39 -5.57 -7.96
C CYS A 55 -6.98 -5.88 -6.52
N GLU A 56 -6.38 -7.06 -6.29
CA GLU A 56 -6.09 -7.59 -4.94
C GLU A 56 -5.21 -6.65 -4.08
N ARG A 57 -4.22 -5.95 -4.67
CA ARG A 57 -3.21 -5.16 -3.91
C ARG A 57 -3.32 -3.64 -4.01
N LEU A 58 -4.06 -3.09 -4.98
CA LEU A 58 -4.11 -1.63 -5.24
C LEU A 58 -5.17 -0.88 -4.41
N CYS A 59 -6.00 -1.61 -3.68
CA CYS A 59 -7.25 -1.09 -3.11
C CYS A 59 -7.22 -0.88 -1.59
N GLU A 60 -6.14 -1.30 -0.92
CA GLU A 60 -6.18 -1.56 0.52
C GLU A 60 -6.46 -0.33 1.38
N SER A 61 -5.92 0.85 1.02
CA SER A 61 -6.13 2.08 1.80
C SER A 61 -7.07 3.12 1.17
N LEU A 62 -7.21 3.14 -0.17
CA LEU A 62 -7.89 4.24 -0.85
C LEU A 62 -9.38 3.99 -1.11
N PHE A 63 -9.77 2.75 -1.41
CA PHE A 63 -11.14 2.43 -1.85
C PHE A 63 -11.93 1.60 -0.84
N TRP A 64 -11.32 0.67 -0.11
CA TRP A 64 -12.08 -0.20 0.81
C TRP A 64 -12.94 0.52 1.85
N PRO A 65 -12.52 1.64 2.47
CA PRO A 65 -13.37 2.41 3.37
C PRO A 65 -14.77 2.72 2.81
N LYS A 66 -14.86 2.96 1.50
CA LYS A 66 -16.12 3.26 0.80
C LYS A 66 -16.69 2.07 0.06
N TYR A 67 -15.83 1.21 -0.49
CA TYR A 67 -16.23 0.09 -1.33
C TYR A 67 -16.77 -1.09 -0.52
N LEU A 68 -16.22 -1.35 0.66
CA LEU A 68 -16.67 -2.46 1.52
C LEU A 68 -18.13 -2.26 1.99
N PRO A 69 -18.53 -1.09 2.54
CA PRO A 69 -19.95 -0.82 2.81
C PRO A 69 -20.82 -0.91 1.55
N TYR A 70 -20.35 -0.40 0.40
CA TYR A 70 -21.09 -0.52 -0.85
C TYR A 70 -21.37 -1.99 -1.19
N LYS A 71 -20.35 -2.84 -1.12
CA LYS A 71 -20.43 -4.26 -1.47
C LYS A 71 -21.39 -5.03 -0.55
N ILE A 72 -21.31 -4.80 0.76
CA ILE A 72 -22.14 -5.45 1.79
C ILE A 72 -23.63 -5.09 1.63
N PHE A 73 -23.93 -3.87 1.21
CA PHE A 73 -25.31 -3.38 1.06
C PHE A 73 -25.85 -3.49 -0.38
N SER A 74 -25.03 -3.92 -1.34
CA SER A 74 -25.47 -4.10 -2.73
C SER A 74 -26.22 -5.42 -2.88
N ASN A 75 -27.43 -5.35 -3.45
CA ASN A 75 -28.24 -6.54 -3.78
C ASN A 75 -27.63 -7.39 -4.91
N GLU A 76 -26.62 -6.87 -5.63
CA GLU A 76 -25.95 -7.55 -6.73
C GLU A 76 -24.82 -8.48 -6.25
N THR A 77 -24.34 -8.28 -5.01
CA THR A 77 -23.26 -9.09 -4.44
C THR A 77 -23.80 -10.40 -3.85
N PRO A 78 -23.21 -11.56 -4.18
CA PRO A 78 -23.52 -12.80 -3.46
C PRO A 78 -23.27 -12.65 -1.94
N ARG A 79 -24.10 -13.31 -1.11
CA ARG A 79 -23.94 -13.32 0.36
C ARG A 79 -22.78 -14.21 0.79
N PHE A 80 -21.57 -13.74 0.55
CA PHE A 80 -20.36 -14.38 1.05
C PHE A 80 -20.33 -14.31 2.58
N ARG A 81 -20.03 -15.43 3.23
CA ARG A 81 -19.99 -15.53 4.70
C ARG A 81 -19.19 -14.39 5.35
N ASN A 82 -18.01 -14.07 4.82
CA ASN A 82 -17.13 -13.04 5.37
C ASN A 82 -17.77 -11.64 5.35
N LEU A 83 -18.53 -11.30 4.30
CA LEU A 83 -19.24 -10.02 4.21
C LEU A 83 -20.41 -9.97 5.21
N CYS A 84 -21.10 -11.09 5.43
CA CYS A 84 -22.11 -11.22 6.47
C CYS A 84 -21.50 -11.03 7.86
N VAL A 85 -20.37 -11.68 8.16
CA VAL A 85 -19.63 -11.51 9.43
C VAL A 85 -19.31 -10.03 9.67
N ILE A 86 -18.77 -9.31 8.68
CA ILE A 86 -18.42 -7.88 8.82
C ILE A 86 -19.65 -7.04 9.17
N ARG A 87 -20.78 -7.31 8.50
CA ARG A 87 -22.05 -6.61 8.76
C ARG A 87 -22.57 -6.89 10.17
N GLU A 88 -22.66 -8.15 10.55
CA GLU A 88 -23.18 -8.57 11.85
C GLU A 88 -22.27 -8.08 13.00
N VAL A 89 -20.95 -8.04 12.78
CA VAL A 89 -20.00 -7.43 13.73
C VAL A 89 -20.28 -5.94 13.90
N ALA A 90 -20.48 -5.20 12.81
CA ALA A 90 -20.82 -3.77 12.90
C ALA A 90 -22.15 -3.54 13.63
N GLU A 91 -23.17 -4.36 13.36
CA GLU A 91 -24.44 -4.33 14.09
C GLU A 91 -24.24 -4.61 15.59
N ARG A 92 -23.48 -5.65 15.94
CA ARG A 92 -23.19 -6.02 17.34
C ARG A 92 -22.41 -4.94 18.09
N VAL A 93 -21.47 -4.27 17.43
CA VAL A 93 -20.75 -3.12 18.02
C VAL A 93 -21.73 -1.99 18.37
N LEU A 94 -22.64 -1.65 17.46
CA LEU A 94 -23.63 -0.59 17.67
C LEU A 94 -24.62 -0.98 18.79
N GLU A 95 -25.11 -2.22 18.79
CA GLU A 95 -25.97 -2.76 19.84
C GLU A 95 -25.32 -2.66 21.22
N PHE A 96 -24.03 -3.03 21.33
CA PHE A 96 -23.27 -2.92 22.57
C PHE A 96 -23.14 -1.47 23.06
N ARG A 97 -22.96 -0.54 22.13
CA ARG A 97 -22.94 0.92 22.40
C ARG A 97 -24.32 1.52 22.70
N ARG A 98 -25.39 0.71 22.61
CA ARG A 98 -26.79 1.12 22.74
C ARG A 98 -27.22 2.11 21.65
N GLU A 99 -26.60 2.00 20.49
CA GLU A 99 -26.96 2.74 19.28
C GLU A 99 -27.93 1.90 18.45
N LEU A 100 -28.87 2.55 17.77
CA LEU A 100 -29.79 1.85 16.88
C LEU A 100 -29.02 1.47 15.60
N PRO A 101 -28.95 0.18 15.20
CA PRO A 101 -28.21 -0.25 14.02
C PRO A 101 -28.98 0.07 12.74
N SER A 102 -29.06 1.36 12.39
CA SER A 102 -29.56 1.79 11.08
C SER A 102 -28.55 1.44 9.99
N ASP A 103 -29.02 1.25 8.75
CA ASP A 103 -28.14 0.97 7.60
C ASP A 103 -26.99 1.98 7.47
N ASP A 104 -27.26 3.27 7.75
CA ASP A 104 -26.25 4.32 7.68
C ASP A 104 -25.22 4.22 8.82
N ALA A 105 -25.65 3.92 10.04
CA ALA A 105 -24.74 3.71 11.18
C ALA A 105 -23.85 2.47 10.97
N VAL A 106 -24.43 1.38 10.44
CA VAL A 106 -23.69 0.16 10.11
C VAL A 106 -22.67 0.44 9.01
N ARG A 107 -23.02 1.19 7.97
CA ARG A 107 -22.09 1.62 6.91
C ARG A 107 -20.93 2.45 7.46
N GLU A 108 -21.20 3.39 8.36
CA GLU A 108 -20.18 4.22 8.98
C GLU A 108 -19.22 3.37 9.83
N CYS A 109 -19.74 2.43 10.61
CA CYS A 109 -18.95 1.50 11.41
C CYS A 109 -18.03 0.64 10.53
N ILE A 110 -18.56 0.05 9.44
CA ILE A 110 -17.78 -0.73 8.46
C ILE A 110 -16.72 0.15 7.78
N CYS A 111 -17.04 1.40 7.46
CA CYS A 111 -16.08 2.36 6.92
C CYS A 111 -14.91 2.58 7.90
N GLN A 112 -15.20 2.71 9.20
CA GLN A 112 -14.17 2.84 10.23
C GLN A 112 -13.30 1.58 10.31
N PHE A 113 -13.87 0.37 10.19
CA PHE A 113 -13.11 -0.88 10.13
C PHE A 113 -12.09 -0.89 9.00
N ALA A 114 -12.51 -0.53 7.78
CA ALA A 114 -11.62 -0.52 6.61
C ALA A 114 -10.69 0.71 6.55
N THR A 115 -10.98 1.79 7.29
CA THR A 115 -10.11 2.98 7.36
C THR A 115 -8.96 2.77 8.32
N HIS A 116 -9.24 2.16 9.47
CA HIS A 116 -8.28 2.03 10.57
C HIS A 116 -7.74 0.60 10.69
N GLY A 117 -8.49 -0.41 10.26
CA GLY A 117 -8.01 -1.77 10.05
C GLY A 117 -7.33 -1.91 8.69
N GLY A 118 -6.35 -2.81 8.59
CA GLY A 118 -5.56 -2.99 7.36
C GLY A 118 -4.11 -3.42 7.58
N GLY A 119 -3.81 -4.12 8.68
CA GLY A 119 -2.53 -4.82 8.83
C GLY A 119 -2.46 -6.05 7.92
N GLU A 120 -1.31 -6.73 7.88
CA GLU A 120 -1.23 -8.01 7.16
C GLU A 120 -2.27 -9.00 7.72
N GLY A 121 -2.97 -9.69 6.82
CA GLY A 121 -4.00 -10.69 7.17
C GLY A 121 -5.46 -10.23 7.05
N CYS A 122 -5.76 -8.96 6.77
CA CYS A 122 -7.14 -8.53 6.48
C CYS A 122 -7.64 -9.10 5.14
N ASN A 123 -8.82 -9.74 5.11
CA ASN A 123 -9.42 -10.29 3.88
C ASN A 123 -10.73 -9.58 3.51
N TRP A 124 -10.64 -8.28 3.15
CA TRP A 124 -11.80 -7.47 2.73
C TRP A 124 -12.46 -7.98 1.44
N ALA A 125 -11.63 -8.57 0.58
CA ALA A 125 -12.04 -9.08 -0.72
C ALA A 125 -13.11 -10.18 -0.59
N GLY A 126 -13.01 -11.00 0.45
CA GLY A 126 -14.07 -11.95 0.84
C GLY A 126 -14.34 -13.06 -0.19
N TYR A 127 -13.49 -13.23 -1.21
CA TYR A 127 -13.69 -14.22 -2.28
C TYR A 127 -13.41 -15.66 -1.86
N ALA A 128 -12.86 -15.88 -0.67
CA ALA A 128 -12.47 -17.19 -0.16
C ALA A 128 -13.58 -17.92 0.63
N GLY A 129 -14.83 -17.41 0.64
CA GLY A 129 -15.87 -17.89 1.55
C GLY A 129 -17.05 -18.64 0.92
N GLU A 130 -17.67 -19.52 1.72
CA GLU A 130 -18.97 -20.16 1.47
C GLU A 130 -20.06 -19.10 1.17
N ILE A 131 -20.89 -19.34 0.16
CA ILE A 131 -22.12 -18.56 -0.07
C ILE A 131 -23.17 -19.07 0.92
N VAL A 132 -23.71 -18.17 1.74
CA VAL A 132 -24.63 -18.53 2.82
C VAL A 132 -26.08 -18.31 2.40
N GLU A 133 -26.97 -19.25 2.73
CA GLU A 133 -28.42 -19.10 2.55
C GLU A 133 -29.02 -18.06 3.50
N GLU A 134 -30.16 -17.47 3.13
CA GLU A 134 -30.83 -16.48 3.97
C GLU A 134 -31.25 -17.08 5.33
N GLY A 135 -30.87 -16.43 6.43
CA GLY A 135 -31.33 -16.77 7.78
C GLY A 135 -30.35 -17.55 8.65
N ARG A 136 -29.12 -17.85 8.19
CA ARG A 136 -28.05 -18.29 9.09
C ARG A 136 -27.65 -17.12 9.97
N VAL A 137 -27.99 -17.22 11.26
CA VAL A 137 -27.54 -16.28 12.29
C VAL A 137 -26.13 -16.70 12.69
N LEU A 138 -25.12 -15.82 12.58
CA LEU A 138 -23.86 -16.06 13.26
C LEU A 138 -24.13 -15.81 14.75
N ASP A 139 -23.98 -16.83 15.56
CA ASP A 139 -24.18 -16.73 17.00
C ASP A 139 -22.86 -16.66 17.74
N ASP A 140 -22.92 -16.48 19.07
CA ASP A 140 -21.74 -16.34 19.92
C ASP A 140 -20.89 -17.62 19.99
N SER A 141 -21.29 -18.72 19.32
CA SER A 141 -20.45 -19.91 19.17
C SER A 141 -19.55 -19.87 17.93
N ASP A 142 -19.73 -18.88 17.04
CA ASP A 142 -18.95 -18.75 15.82
C ASP A 142 -17.59 -18.08 16.10
N ASP A 143 -16.51 -18.86 16.01
CA ASP A 143 -15.15 -18.42 16.28
C ASP A 143 -14.69 -17.28 15.34
N VAL A 144 -15.17 -17.26 14.09
CA VAL A 144 -14.83 -16.21 13.11
C VAL A 144 -15.51 -14.90 13.49
N PHE A 145 -16.78 -14.97 13.86
CA PHE A 145 -17.53 -13.81 14.36
C PHE A 145 -16.88 -13.25 15.64
N ASN A 146 -16.59 -14.12 16.63
CA ASN A 146 -16.01 -13.70 17.90
C ASN A 146 -14.63 -13.04 17.74
N ARG A 147 -13.77 -13.61 16.88
CA ARG A 147 -12.48 -13.01 16.54
C ARG A 147 -12.67 -11.66 15.85
N ALA A 148 -13.52 -11.58 14.84
CA ALA A 148 -13.79 -10.36 14.09
C ALA A 148 -14.38 -9.25 14.98
N LEU A 149 -15.28 -9.58 15.90
CA LEU A 149 -15.85 -8.64 16.87
C LEU A 149 -14.78 -8.08 17.82
N LEU A 150 -13.88 -8.94 18.31
CA LEU A 150 -12.76 -8.49 19.14
C LEU A 150 -11.82 -7.55 18.36
N VAL A 151 -11.48 -7.89 17.12
CA VAL A 151 -10.64 -7.04 16.25
C VAL A 151 -11.32 -5.71 15.97
N ALA A 152 -12.62 -5.70 15.65
CA ALA A 152 -13.40 -4.49 15.45
C ALA A 152 -13.40 -3.60 16.70
N ALA A 153 -13.55 -4.18 17.90
CA ALA A 153 -13.44 -3.44 19.15
C ALA A 153 -12.07 -2.79 19.35
N ILE A 154 -10.99 -3.48 18.98
CA ILE A 154 -9.61 -2.96 19.03
C ILE A 154 -9.43 -1.82 18.02
N ILE A 155 -9.90 -2.00 16.78
CA ILE A 155 -9.85 -0.97 15.72
C ILE A 155 -10.54 0.32 16.15
N LEU A 156 -11.70 0.19 16.77
CA LEU A 156 -12.47 1.33 17.26
C LEU A 156 -11.99 1.85 18.62
N ASN A 157 -10.93 1.26 19.18
CA ASN A 157 -10.41 1.54 20.52
C ASN A 157 -11.49 1.50 21.63
N ASP A 158 -12.45 0.57 21.50
CA ASP A 158 -13.53 0.37 22.47
C ASP A 158 -13.10 -0.63 23.55
N MET A 159 -12.32 -0.14 24.52
CA MET A 159 -11.76 -0.98 25.58
C MET A 159 -12.81 -1.65 26.47
N THR A 160 -14.04 -1.12 26.49
CA THR A 160 -15.16 -1.74 27.22
C THR A 160 -15.67 -2.99 26.51
N LEU A 161 -15.83 -2.91 25.19
CA LEU A 161 -16.18 -4.06 24.36
C LEU A 161 -15.04 -5.09 24.30
N VAL A 162 -13.78 -4.66 24.25
CA VAL A 162 -12.61 -5.57 24.34
C VAL A 162 -12.67 -6.41 25.61
N LYS A 163 -12.83 -5.78 26.78
CA LYS A 163 -12.91 -6.49 28.07
C LYS A 163 -14.12 -7.43 28.13
N HIS A 164 -15.27 -6.98 27.63
CA HIS A 164 -16.47 -7.80 27.53
C HIS A 164 -16.24 -9.04 26.68
N GLN A 165 -15.72 -8.86 25.46
CA GLN A 165 -15.53 -9.95 24.51
C GLN A 165 -14.47 -10.96 24.99
N LEU A 166 -13.36 -10.49 25.57
CA LEU A 166 -12.34 -11.37 26.17
C LEU A 166 -12.91 -12.25 27.28
N SER A 167 -13.88 -11.77 28.06
CA SER A 167 -14.53 -12.58 29.09
C SER A 167 -15.33 -13.75 28.53
N HIS A 168 -15.89 -13.61 27.32
CA HIS A 168 -16.61 -14.67 26.61
C HIS A 168 -15.65 -15.65 25.93
N MET A 169 -14.49 -15.16 25.49
CA MET A 169 -13.48 -15.95 24.78
C MET A 169 -12.47 -16.67 25.69
N ARG A 170 -12.71 -16.74 27.02
CA ARG A 170 -11.78 -17.35 28.00
C ARG A 170 -11.39 -18.79 27.69
N HIS A 171 -12.26 -19.55 27.02
CA HIS A 171 -12.02 -20.95 26.66
C HIS A 171 -11.48 -21.12 25.22
N SER A 172 -11.30 -20.02 24.48
CA SER A 172 -10.82 -20.01 23.10
C SER A 172 -9.61 -19.08 22.90
N PRO A 173 -8.52 -19.21 23.68
CA PRO A 173 -7.35 -18.31 23.58
C PRO A 173 -6.62 -18.41 22.23
N HIS A 174 -6.82 -19.51 21.49
CA HIS A 174 -6.30 -19.70 20.12
C HIS A 174 -6.86 -18.70 19.10
N LEU A 175 -7.91 -17.95 19.45
CA LEU A 175 -8.48 -16.90 18.61
C LEU A 175 -7.76 -15.55 18.73
N LEU A 176 -6.86 -15.39 19.71
CA LEU A 176 -6.22 -14.11 20.05
C LEU A 176 -4.97 -13.81 19.22
N SER A 177 -4.36 -14.83 18.59
CA SER A 177 -3.14 -14.67 17.77
C SER A 177 -3.23 -15.33 16.40
N ASN A 178 -2.29 -14.94 15.55
CA ASN A 178 -2.09 -15.43 14.19
C ASN A 178 -1.08 -16.59 14.17
N ARG A 179 -1.44 -17.73 14.81
CA ARG A 179 -0.98 -19.09 14.46
C ARG A 179 -1.45 -20.13 15.47
N SER A 180 -2.23 -21.07 14.96
CA SER A 180 -2.45 -22.39 15.55
C SER A 180 -1.37 -23.34 15.03
N TRP A 181 -0.73 -24.12 15.88
CA TRP A 181 0.27 -25.10 15.46
C TRP A 181 -0.38 -26.29 14.75
N HIS A 182 0.01 -26.54 13.50
CA HIS A 182 0.92 -27.63 13.15
C HIS A 182 1.52 -27.35 11.77
N TYR A 183 2.85 -27.52 11.66
CA TYR A 183 3.60 -27.60 10.41
C TYR A 183 2.86 -28.55 9.45
N GLU A 184 2.13 -28.01 8.47
CA GLU A 184 1.52 -28.63 7.26
C GLU A 184 0.13 -28.09 6.89
N MET A 185 -0.56 -27.31 7.73
CA MET A 185 -1.85 -26.71 7.33
C MET A 185 -1.72 -25.21 7.09
N GLU A 186 -2.05 -24.78 5.87
CA GLU A 186 -2.30 -23.37 5.53
C GLU A 186 -3.26 -22.78 6.57
N VAL A 187 -2.94 -21.59 7.11
CA VAL A 187 -3.88 -20.83 7.94
C VAL A 187 -5.16 -20.71 7.14
N ASP A 188 -6.29 -21.21 7.65
CA ASP A 188 -7.56 -21.11 6.96
C ASP A 188 -7.84 -19.61 6.70
N PRO A 189 -7.76 -19.16 5.43
CA PRO A 189 -7.87 -17.74 5.08
C PRO A 189 -9.29 -17.21 5.34
N THR A 190 -10.23 -18.08 5.72
CA THR A 190 -11.57 -17.71 6.17
C THR A 190 -11.65 -17.28 7.64
N LEU A 191 -10.64 -17.59 8.46
CA LEU A 191 -10.62 -17.20 9.89
C LEU A 191 -10.24 -15.73 10.11
N SER A 192 -9.53 -15.10 9.17
CA SER A 192 -9.10 -13.70 9.26
C SER A 192 -9.95 -12.77 8.37
N VAL A 193 -11.20 -12.54 8.78
CA VAL A 193 -12.12 -11.66 8.03
C VAL A 193 -11.71 -10.20 8.14
N ILE A 194 -11.56 -9.71 9.37
CA ILE A 194 -11.13 -8.32 9.67
C ILE A 194 -9.64 -8.26 10.01
N GLY A 195 -9.06 -9.31 10.58
CA GLY A 195 -7.65 -9.37 11.00
C GLY A 195 -7.44 -10.27 12.21
N PHE A 196 -6.27 -10.15 12.84
CA PHE A 196 -5.90 -10.88 14.06
C PHE A 196 -5.81 -9.92 15.27
N PRO A 197 -6.30 -10.30 16.47
CA PRO A 197 -6.38 -9.36 17.60
C PRO A 197 -5.03 -8.79 18.06
N THR A 198 -4.03 -9.65 18.29
CA THR A 198 -2.68 -9.23 18.73
C THR A 198 -1.97 -8.40 17.67
N ASP A 199 -1.98 -8.86 16.42
CA ASP A 199 -1.39 -8.13 15.29
C ASP A 199 -2.04 -6.76 15.10
N THR A 200 -3.37 -6.69 15.19
CA THR A 200 -4.12 -5.44 15.05
C THR A 200 -3.84 -4.47 16.20
N ALA A 201 -3.81 -4.96 17.44
CA ALA A 201 -3.48 -4.13 18.60
C ALA A 201 -2.05 -3.56 18.51
N ALA A 202 -1.08 -4.39 18.08
CA ALA A 202 0.29 -3.98 17.87
C ALA A 202 0.42 -2.97 16.71
N TYR A 203 -0.21 -3.26 15.56
CA TYR A 203 -0.26 -2.39 14.40
C TYR A 203 -0.84 -1.02 14.73
N LEU A 204 -1.91 -0.97 15.54
CA LEU A 204 -2.54 0.28 15.95
C LEU A 204 -1.82 1.02 17.09
N GLY A 205 -0.85 0.39 17.75
CA GLY A 205 -0.19 0.97 18.92
C GLY A 205 -1.06 0.99 20.19
N ASN A 206 -2.03 0.08 20.29
CA ASN A 206 -2.91 -0.02 21.44
C ASN A 206 -2.32 -0.94 22.52
N ALA A 207 -1.46 -0.37 23.38
CA ALA A 207 -0.79 -1.09 24.46
C ALA A 207 -1.75 -1.67 25.50
N GLU A 208 -2.86 -0.98 25.81
CA GLU A 208 -3.86 -1.49 26.77
C GLU A 208 -4.55 -2.74 26.23
N ALA A 209 -5.01 -2.72 24.97
CA ALA A 209 -5.60 -3.89 24.32
C ALA A 209 -4.61 -5.05 24.25
N LEU A 210 -3.37 -4.77 23.89
CA LEU A 210 -2.33 -5.79 23.78
C LEU A 210 -2.02 -6.46 25.13
N LEU A 211 -1.94 -5.69 26.22
CA LEU A 211 -1.78 -6.23 27.58
C LEU A 211 -2.93 -7.15 27.97
N LEU A 212 -4.18 -6.73 27.73
CA LEU A 212 -5.35 -7.55 28.04
C LEU A 212 -5.39 -8.85 27.23
N LEU A 213 -4.94 -8.80 25.97
CA LEU A 213 -4.80 -9.98 25.14
C LEU A 213 -3.78 -10.94 25.74
N PHE A 214 -2.60 -10.45 26.14
CA PHE A 214 -1.57 -11.29 26.76
C PHE A 214 -2.01 -11.90 28.09
N GLU A 215 -2.71 -11.14 28.93
CA GLU A 215 -3.28 -11.67 30.18
C GLU A 215 -4.31 -12.80 29.93
N ALA A 216 -5.02 -12.74 28.81
CA ALA A 216 -6.00 -13.76 28.43
C ALA A 216 -5.38 -15.03 27.82
N ILE A 217 -4.09 -15.03 27.50
CA ILE A 217 -3.38 -16.17 26.90
C ILE A 217 -2.71 -16.99 28.02
N PRO A 218 -3.19 -18.21 28.31
CA PRO A 218 -2.69 -18.99 29.43
C PRO A 218 -1.24 -19.47 29.20
N ASN A 219 -0.33 -19.08 30.10
CA ASN A 219 1.04 -19.61 30.27
C ASN A 219 1.81 -19.87 28.96
N ASN A 220 1.86 -18.86 28.10
CA ASN A 220 2.84 -18.70 27.03
C ASN A 220 3.32 -20.04 26.43
N PRO A 221 2.40 -20.79 25.80
CA PRO A 221 2.72 -22.12 25.32
C PRO A 221 3.93 -22.02 24.38
N PRO A 222 4.77 -23.07 24.27
CA PRO A 222 5.91 -23.08 23.33
C PRO A 222 5.51 -22.84 21.87
N GLU A 223 4.20 -22.76 21.64
CA GLU A 223 3.48 -22.58 20.41
C GLU A 223 2.92 -21.16 20.19
N PHE A 224 3.11 -20.24 21.13
CA PHE A 224 2.67 -18.85 21.01
C PHE A 224 3.74 -18.03 20.26
N GLN A 225 3.42 -17.58 19.05
CA GLN A 225 4.28 -16.71 18.24
C GLN A 225 3.64 -15.32 18.11
N LEU A 226 4.41 -14.30 18.51
CA LEU A 226 4.15 -12.88 18.34
C LEU A 226 5.01 -12.30 17.20
N SER A 227 5.67 -13.12 16.38
CA SER A 227 6.50 -12.67 15.26
C SER A 227 5.77 -11.64 14.41
N ASP A 228 4.52 -11.94 14.06
CA ASP A 228 3.71 -11.12 13.16
C ASP A 228 3.27 -9.84 13.88
N ALA A 229 2.80 -9.92 15.13
CA ALA A 229 2.51 -8.74 15.96
C ALA A 229 3.74 -7.84 16.20
N ARG A 230 4.94 -8.42 16.34
CA ARG A 230 6.21 -7.70 16.49
C ARG A 230 6.60 -6.99 15.19
N GLU A 231 6.46 -7.67 14.06
CA GLU A 231 6.68 -7.10 12.73
C GLU A 231 5.69 -5.95 12.45
N GLN A 232 4.41 -6.17 12.70
CA GLN A 232 3.36 -5.14 12.57
C GLN A 232 3.60 -3.94 13.48
N GLY A 233 4.09 -4.16 14.70
CA GLY A 233 4.49 -3.09 15.61
C GLY A 233 5.73 -2.32 15.14
N ALA A 234 6.67 -2.99 14.47
CA ALA A 234 7.91 -2.39 13.97
C ALA A 234 7.73 -1.57 12.69
N GLU A 235 6.79 -1.95 11.82
CA GLU A 235 6.62 -1.37 10.48
C GLU A 235 5.88 -0.04 10.41
N CYS A 236 5.05 0.29 11.41
CA CYS A 236 4.12 1.41 11.26
C CYS A 236 4.68 2.74 11.80
N SER A 237 4.63 3.80 10.98
CA SER A 237 5.24 5.13 11.24
C SER A 237 4.42 6.08 12.13
N ALA A 238 3.30 5.64 12.71
CA ALA A 238 2.42 6.48 13.54
C ALA A 238 2.66 6.29 15.05
N GLY A 239 2.57 7.38 15.83
CA GLY A 239 3.00 7.46 17.23
C GLY A 239 2.31 6.50 18.23
N SER A 240 3.01 6.26 19.34
CA SER A 240 2.69 5.37 20.48
C SER A 240 2.97 3.86 20.33
N LYS A 241 3.76 3.44 19.33
CA LYS A 241 3.99 2.02 19.00
C LYS A 241 5.24 1.39 19.61
N PHE A 242 6.15 2.19 20.17
CA PHE A 242 7.29 1.66 20.92
C PHE A 242 6.84 0.79 22.11
N ALA A 243 5.79 1.23 22.82
CA ALA A 243 5.24 0.50 23.95
C ALA A 243 4.66 -0.86 23.55
N THR A 244 3.89 -0.94 22.45
CA THR A 244 3.37 -2.23 21.96
C THR A 244 4.49 -3.15 21.48
N PHE A 245 5.51 -2.59 20.84
CA PHE A 245 6.70 -3.33 20.43
C PHE A 245 7.46 -3.92 21.63
N GLU A 246 7.72 -3.13 22.67
CA GLU A 246 8.38 -3.57 23.91
C GLU A 246 7.55 -4.66 24.63
N LEU A 247 6.23 -4.50 24.68
CA LEU A 247 5.34 -5.50 25.26
C LEU A 247 5.41 -6.84 24.52
N CYS A 248 5.39 -6.83 23.19
CA CYS A 248 5.51 -8.06 22.41
C CYS A 248 6.87 -8.74 22.61
N GLN A 249 7.93 -7.95 22.80
CA GLN A 249 9.28 -8.45 23.05
C GLN A 249 9.39 -9.15 24.41
N ASP A 250 8.81 -8.58 25.47
CA ASP A 250 8.85 -9.14 26.81
C ASP A 250 8.00 -10.41 26.95
N ALA A 251 6.98 -10.55 26.09
CA ALA A 251 6.06 -11.66 26.10
C ALA A 251 6.62 -12.96 25.49
N GLU A 252 7.75 -12.99 24.77
CA GLU A 252 8.31 -14.25 24.19
C GLU A 252 9.56 -14.78 24.92
N PRO A 253 9.68 -16.11 25.16
CA PRO A 253 10.91 -16.70 25.69
C PRO A 253 12.08 -16.52 24.70
N ARG A 254 13.27 -16.21 25.24
CA ARG A 254 14.52 -15.92 24.50
C ARG A 254 15.10 -17.13 23.73
N THR A 255 14.36 -17.76 22.84
CA THR A 255 14.82 -18.89 22.03
C THR A 255 14.80 -18.52 20.55
N GLY A 256 15.96 -18.14 20.01
CA GLY A 256 16.18 -18.02 18.55
C GLY A 256 16.27 -16.61 17.96
N PHE A 257 16.96 -15.69 18.64
CA PHE A 257 17.00 -14.25 18.33
C PHE A 257 17.87 -13.77 17.15
N SER A 258 18.08 -14.55 16.06
CA SER A 258 19.09 -14.15 15.06
C SER A 258 18.59 -13.43 13.81
N ASP A 259 17.49 -13.89 13.18
CA ASP A 259 17.16 -13.43 11.82
C ASP A 259 15.97 -12.45 11.80
N ASP A 260 14.96 -12.67 12.65
CA ASP A 260 13.75 -11.83 12.72
C ASP A 260 14.06 -10.39 13.17
N VAL A 261 14.97 -10.21 14.13
CA VAL A 261 15.35 -8.87 14.63
C VAL A 261 16.09 -8.06 13.56
N ILE A 262 16.90 -8.74 12.73
CA ILE A 262 17.60 -8.10 11.64
C ILE A 262 16.59 -7.60 10.60
N CYS A 263 15.62 -8.44 10.25
CA CYS A 263 14.51 -8.06 9.37
C CYS A 263 13.72 -6.86 9.92
N MET A 264 13.39 -6.87 11.22
CA MET A 264 12.65 -5.78 11.87
C MET A 264 13.41 -4.45 11.87
N ILE A 265 14.73 -4.45 12.09
CA ILE A 265 15.57 -3.24 11.95
C ILE A 265 15.43 -2.66 10.55
N GLU A 266 15.53 -3.49 9.52
CA GLU A 266 15.54 -3.02 8.14
C GLU A 266 14.18 -2.48 7.70
N ARG A 267 13.09 -2.96 8.30
CA ARG A 267 11.71 -2.58 7.96
C ARG A 267 11.17 -1.42 8.79
N THR A 268 11.76 -1.12 9.95
CA THR A 268 11.21 -0.07 10.81
C THR A 268 11.37 1.33 10.21
N LEU A 269 10.32 2.13 10.36
CA LEU A 269 10.29 3.54 10.01
C LEU A 269 10.28 4.45 11.27
N SER A 270 10.40 3.86 12.48
CA SER A 270 10.50 4.60 13.74
C SER A 270 11.96 4.70 14.19
N PRO A 271 12.49 5.93 14.39
CA PRO A 271 13.81 6.13 14.98
C PRO A 271 13.97 5.50 16.37
N GLU A 272 12.92 5.52 17.20
CA GLU A 272 12.94 4.98 18.56
C GLU A 272 13.04 3.45 18.56
N ILE A 273 12.25 2.77 17.72
CA ILE A 273 12.34 1.31 17.54
C ILE A 273 13.70 0.94 16.95
N PHE A 274 14.20 1.73 15.99
CA PHE A 274 15.53 1.54 15.42
C PHE A 274 16.62 1.60 16.49
N GLU A 275 16.63 2.62 17.36
CA GLU A 275 17.62 2.75 18.44
C GLU A 275 17.59 1.56 19.40
N TYR A 276 16.39 1.15 19.82
CA TYR A 276 16.23 -0.01 20.69
C TYR A 276 16.76 -1.28 20.04
N LEU A 277 16.33 -1.55 18.80
CA LEU A 277 16.77 -2.73 18.09
C LEU A 277 18.28 -2.71 17.81
N GLU A 278 18.87 -1.55 17.53
CA GLU A 278 20.31 -1.38 17.37
C GLU A 278 21.08 -1.80 18.65
N ILE A 279 20.61 -1.36 19.82
CA ILE A 279 21.16 -1.76 21.12
C ILE A 279 21.06 -3.28 21.30
N VAL A 280 19.87 -3.83 21.06
CA VAL A 280 19.60 -5.27 21.19
C VAL A 280 20.52 -6.08 20.27
N CYS A 281 20.62 -5.71 18.99
CA CYS A 281 21.52 -6.33 18.01
C CYS A 281 22.99 -6.24 18.45
N GLY A 282 23.43 -5.08 18.97
CA GLY A 282 24.79 -4.90 19.48
C GLY A 282 25.16 -5.90 20.58
N VAL A 283 24.24 -6.16 21.51
CA VAL A 283 24.44 -7.17 22.56
C VAL A 283 24.61 -8.58 21.99
N PHE A 284 23.83 -8.94 20.97
CA PHE A 284 23.85 -10.30 20.38
C PHE A 284 25.03 -10.57 19.44
N ILE A 285 25.56 -9.57 18.74
CA ILE A 285 26.77 -9.69 17.92
C ILE A 285 27.99 -10.06 18.80
N HIS A 286 27.99 -9.61 20.05
CA HIS A 286 29.06 -9.87 21.01
C HIS A 286 28.83 -11.10 21.90
N ALA A 287 27.69 -11.79 21.77
CA ALA A 287 27.40 -13.00 22.54
C ALA A 287 28.16 -14.24 22.02
N PRO A 288 28.76 -15.06 22.90
CA PRO A 288 29.48 -16.27 22.48
C PRO A 288 28.51 -17.29 21.86
N GLY A 289 28.81 -17.74 20.63
CA GLY A 289 28.00 -18.72 19.88
C GLY A 289 27.00 -18.11 18.88
N SER A 290 26.97 -16.78 18.72
CA SER A 290 26.12 -16.12 17.73
C SER A 290 26.45 -16.55 16.29
N ARG A 291 25.41 -16.98 15.55
CA ARG A 291 25.47 -17.27 14.10
C ARG A 291 25.22 -16.03 13.24
N VAL A 292 24.82 -14.91 13.86
CA VAL A 292 24.62 -13.64 13.16
C VAL A 292 25.93 -13.28 12.49
N ARG A 293 25.91 -13.13 11.15
CA ARG A 293 27.08 -12.67 10.41
C ARG A 293 27.56 -11.38 11.06
N LYS A 294 28.87 -11.25 11.26
CA LYS A 294 29.53 -9.99 11.66
C LYS A 294 29.45 -8.95 10.54
N ASP A 295 28.32 -8.87 9.83
CA ASP A 295 28.08 -7.83 8.86
C ASP A 295 28.08 -6.49 9.63
N PRO A 296 28.85 -5.49 9.17
CA PRO A 296 28.95 -4.22 9.85
C PRO A 296 27.57 -3.60 10.05
N LEU A 297 27.34 -2.99 11.23
CA LEU A 297 26.16 -2.14 11.49
C LEU A 297 25.88 -1.14 10.36
N MET A 298 26.92 -0.74 9.62
CA MET A 298 26.84 0.16 8.47
C MET A 298 25.97 -0.38 7.31
N HIS A 299 26.06 -1.67 6.97
CA HIS A 299 25.19 -2.26 5.92
C HIS A 299 23.72 -2.25 6.35
N ARG A 300 23.45 -2.35 7.67
CA ARG A 300 22.09 -2.27 8.21
C ARG A 300 21.51 -0.85 8.11
N LEU A 301 22.29 0.18 8.44
CA LEU A 301 21.87 1.58 8.28
C LEU A 301 21.52 1.90 6.81
N GLU A 302 22.30 1.37 5.88
CA GLU A 302 22.06 1.55 4.45
C GLU A 302 20.76 0.87 3.99
N ASN A 303 20.52 -0.39 4.38
CA ASN A 303 19.25 -1.08 4.07
C ASN A 303 18.01 -0.36 4.65
N CYS A 304 18.10 0.13 5.89
CA CYS A 304 17.03 0.94 6.49
C CYS A 304 16.79 2.22 5.69
N PHE A 305 17.86 2.89 5.28
CA PHE A 305 17.77 4.10 4.47
C PHE A 305 17.12 3.84 3.12
N PHE A 306 17.48 2.73 2.48
CA PHE A 306 16.86 2.27 1.24
C PHE A 306 15.35 2.02 1.41
N ASN A 307 14.93 1.35 2.47
CA ASN A 307 13.52 1.10 2.75
C ASN A 307 12.75 2.40 3.07
N ALA A 308 13.35 3.32 3.83
CA ALA A 308 12.78 4.65 4.06
C ALA A 308 12.58 5.42 2.74
N VAL A 309 13.53 5.34 1.81
CA VAL A 309 13.41 5.92 0.45
C VAL A 309 12.27 5.27 -0.32
N LYS A 310 12.15 3.93 -0.30
CA LYS A 310 11.06 3.20 -0.99
C LYS A 310 9.68 3.57 -0.46
N LYS A 311 9.56 3.90 0.82
CA LYS A 311 8.30 4.27 1.48
C LYS A 311 8.04 5.78 1.48
N GLY A 312 9.05 6.58 1.11
CA GLY A 312 8.98 8.04 1.12
C GLY A 312 9.03 8.67 2.51
N ASP A 313 9.56 7.96 3.50
CA ASP A 313 9.65 8.46 4.88
C ASP A 313 10.83 9.43 5.05
N LEU A 314 10.57 10.71 4.80
CA LEU A 314 11.57 11.76 4.90
C LEU A 314 12.13 11.93 6.33
N GLY A 315 11.33 11.63 7.36
CA GLY A 315 11.75 11.74 8.76
C GLY A 315 12.84 10.72 9.07
N MET A 316 12.58 9.46 8.77
CA MET A 316 13.52 8.37 8.93
C MET A 316 14.77 8.56 8.04
N MET A 317 14.61 9.03 6.80
CA MET A 317 15.73 9.37 5.93
C MET A 317 16.68 10.41 6.56
N LYS A 318 16.14 11.50 7.11
CA LYS A 318 16.93 12.55 7.77
C LYS A 318 17.62 12.01 9.02
N TYR A 319 16.91 11.23 9.82
CA TYR A 319 17.45 10.60 11.01
C TYR A 319 18.67 9.71 10.68
N LEU A 320 18.53 8.81 9.71
CA LEU A 320 19.61 7.89 9.30
C LEU A 320 20.82 8.60 8.68
N VAL A 321 20.61 9.68 7.91
CA VAL A 321 21.72 10.54 7.45
C VAL A 321 22.44 11.19 8.63
N GLY A 322 21.72 11.65 9.65
CA GLY A 322 22.30 12.16 10.90
C GLY A 322 23.10 11.10 11.67
N ARG A 323 22.79 9.81 11.50
CA ARG A 323 23.52 8.67 12.07
C ARG A 323 24.76 8.26 11.25
N GLY A 324 25.00 8.88 10.09
CA GLY A 324 26.21 8.67 9.29
C GLY A 324 26.00 7.95 7.95
N VAL A 325 24.76 7.78 7.48
CA VAL A 325 24.51 7.27 6.12
C VAL A 325 25.01 8.26 5.06
N VAL A 326 25.86 7.78 4.16
CA VAL A 326 26.43 8.59 3.07
C VAL A 326 25.58 8.43 1.81
N VAL A 327 24.81 9.46 1.48
CA VAL A 327 23.88 9.44 0.31
C VAL A 327 24.62 9.42 -1.03
N LYS A 328 25.70 10.19 -1.16
CA LYS A 328 26.40 10.44 -2.44
C LYS A 328 26.99 9.18 -3.10
N GLU A 329 27.42 8.21 -2.29
CA GLU A 329 28.11 7.01 -2.75
C GLU A 329 27.30 5.74 -2.47
N PHE A 330 26.03 5.91 -2.14
CA PHE A 330 25.14 4.82 -1.76
C PHE A 330 25.06 3.76 -2.86
N ARG A 331 25.38 2.51 -2.51
CA ARG A 331 25.28 1.35 -3.40
C ARG A 331 24.18 0.45 -2.90
N ILE A 332 23.27 0.07 -3.79
CA ILE A 332 22.25 -0.94 -3.49
C ILE A 332 22.90 -2.30 -3.71
N GLU A 333 23.47 -2.90 -2.65
CA GLU A 333 23.98 -4.27 -2.71
C GLU A 333 22.80 -5.27 -2.72
N GLY A 334 22.86 -6.32 -3.54
CA GLY A 334 21.90 -7.44 -3.43
C GLY A 334 20.57 -7.35 -4.22
N ALA A 335 20.42 -6.46 -5.21
CA ALA A 335 19.24 -6.43 -6.09
C ALA A 335 19.04 -7.67 -6.99
N GLY A 336 19.71 -8.80 -6.71
CA GLY A 336 19.52 -10.09 -7.39
C GLY A 336 18.31 -10.90 -6.88
N TYR A 337 17.69 -10.50 -5.77
CA TYR A 337 16.52 -11.17 -5.17
C TYR A 337 15.41 -10.17 -4.83
N ILE A 338 15.10 -9.23 -5.73
CA ILE A 338 13.74 -8.68 -5.71
C ILE A 338 12.86 -9.84 -6.16
N SER A 339 12.14 -10.46 -5.22
CA SER A 339 11.03 -11.33 -5.54
C SER A 339 10.20 -10.62 -6.60
N THR A 340 10.13 -11.20 -7.79
CA THR A 340 9.34 -10.71 -8.91
C THR A 340 7.84 -10.66 -8.59
N ASP A 341 7.44 -11.13 -7.40
CA ASP A 341 6.06 -11.24 -6.98
C ASP A 341 5.57 -9.96 -6.27
N ASP A 342 6.43 -9.17 -5.62
CA ASP A 342 6.05 -7.88 -5.00
C ASP A 342 6.25 -6.68 -5.93
N TYR A 343 7.01 -6.89 -7.00
CA TYR A 343 7.27 -5.89 -8.01
C TYR A 343 7.06 -6.53 -9.37
N GLN A 344 5.80 -6.60 -9.82
CA GLN A 344 5.57 -6.81 -11.25
C GLN A 344 6.17 -5.59 -11.95
N PRO A 345 7.26 -5.75 -12.74
CA PRO A 345 7.80 -4.62 -13.48
C PRO A 345 6.73 -4.17 -14.46
N THR A 346 6.06 -3.06 -14.15
CA THR A 346 5.21 -2.39 -15.10
C THR A 346 6.12 -1.86 -16.20
N GLY A 347 6.41 -2.68 -17.21
CA GLY A 347 7.01 -2.29 -18.50
C GLY A 347 8.41 -1.67 -18.53
N VAL A 348 9.11 -1.45 -17.41
CA VAL A 348 10.47 -0.84 -17.39
C VAL A 348 11.59 -1.88 -17.32
N PHE A 349 11.28 -3.11 -16.93
CA PHE A 349 12.28 -4.17 -16.76
C PHE A 349 11.90 -5.36 -17.62
N GLU A 350 12.75 -5.70 -18.58
CA GLU A 350 12.67 -6.99 -19.26
C GLU A 350 13.05 -8.10 -18.27
N LYS A 351 12.38 -9.26 -18.36
CA LYS A 351 12.73 -10.45 -17.56
C LYS A 351 14.22 -10.77 -17.76
N GLY A 352 15.03 -10.58 -16.73
CA GLY A 352 16.45 -10.93 -16.72
C GLY A 352 17.43 -9.75 -16.70
N GLU A 353 16.97 -8.50 -16.73
CA GLU A 353 17.86 -7.36 -16.48
C GLU A 353 18.33 -7.34 -15.01
N LYS A 354 19.65 -7.25 -14.80
CA LYS A 354 20.22 -7.14 -13.46
C LYS A 354 19.76 -5.82 -12.83
N ALA A 355 18.91 -5.89 -11.81
CA ALA A 355 18.48 -4.73 -11.02
C ALA A 355 19.63 -4.04 -10.23
N GLY A 356 20.87 -4.55 -10.32
CA GLY A 356 22.07 -4.00 -9.70
C GLY A 356 22.56 -2.64 -10.22
N PHE A 357 21.76 -1.93 -11.03
CA PHE A 357 22.06 -0.58 -11.55
C PHE A 357 21.03 0.49 -11.15
N LEU A 358 20.01 0.15 -10.36
CA LEU A 358 19.00 1.12 -9.93
C LEU A 358 19.54 2.00 -8.80
N ALA A 359 19.43 3.32 -8.94
CA ALA A 359 19.79 4.29 -7.90
C ALA A 359 18.62 4.59 -6.97
N LEU A 360 18.90 5.15 -5.78
CA LEU A 360 17.88 5.61 -4.84
C LEU A 360 16.87 6.57 -5.47
N THR A 361 17.33 7.44 -6.37
CA THR A 361 16.49 8.38 -7.12
C THR A 361 15.43 7.64 -7.93
N THR A 362 15.75 6.47 -8.50
CA THR A 362 14.78 5.68 -9.27
C THR A 362 13.68 5.16 -8.37
N TYR A 363 14.00 4.62 -7.18
CA TYR A 363 12.97 4.15 -6.25
C TYR A 363 12.08 5.27 -5.72
N ALA A 364 12.65 6.42 -5.37
CA ALA A 364 11.87 7.60 -4.98
C ALA A 364 10.92 8.06 -6.10
N THR A 365 11.37 8.01 -7.37
CA THR A 365 10.53 8.38 -8.53
C THR A 365 9.41 7.38 -8.79
N LEU A 366 9.68 6.07 -8.65
CA LEU A 366 8.70 5.00 -8.82
C LEU A 366 7.58 5.10 -7.77
N GLY A 367 7.93 5.43 -6.52
CA GLY A 367 6.97 5.68 -5.44
C GLY A 367 6.27 7.06 -5.53
N GLY A 368 6.69 7.92 -6.46
CA GLY A 368 6.17 9.29 -6.56
C GLY A 368 6.52 10.19 -5.36
N HIS A 369 7.56 9.82 -4.59
CA HIS A 369 7.96 10.51 -3.36
C HIS A 369 8.81 11.73 -3.68
N THR A 370 8.18 12.81 -4.15
CA THR A 370 8.84 14.04 -4.61
C THR A 370 9.75 14.68 -3.54
N GLU A 371 9.31 14.75 -2.28
CA GLU A 371 10.12 15.31 -1.19
C GLU A 371 11.34 14.44 -0.85
N ALA A 372 11.19 13.11 -0.89
CA ALA A 372 12.30 12.19 -0.71
C ALA A 372 13.31 12.31 -1.86
N LEU A 373 12.83 12.42 -3.11
CA LEU A 373 13.67 12.64 -4.28
C LEU A 373 14.45 13.95 -4.17
N LYS A 374 13.78 15.05 -3.82
CA LYS A 374 14.42 16.35 -3.61
C LYS A 374 15.53 16.26 -2.57
N TYR A 375 15.24 15.67 -1.41
CA TYR A 375 16.24 15.47 -0.36
C TYR A 375 17.44 14.63 -0.81
N LEU A 376 17.21 13.56 -1.58
CA LEU A 376 18.29 12.75 -2.13
C LEU A 376 19.19 13.56 -3.07
N LEU A 377 18.61 14.34 -3.99
CA LEU A 377 19.34 15.17 -4.94
C LEU A 377 20.14 16.28 -4.25
N GLU A 378 19.55 16.95 -3.25
CA GLU A 378 20.23 17.97 -2.43
C GLU A 378 21.43 17.39 -1.64
N ASN A 379 21.36 16.10 -1.27
CA ASN A 379 22.45 15.37 -0.61
C ASN A 379 23.41 14.67 -1.59
N GLY A 380 23.34 15.01 -2.89
CA GLY A 380 24.27 14.55 -3.91
C GLY A 380 24.10 13.09 -4.31
N ALA A 381 22.91 12.51 -4.12
CA ALA A 381 22.60 11.18 -4.63
C ALA A 381 22.86 11.11 -6.14
N LYS A 382 23.45 10.01 -6.60
CA LYS A 382 23.61 9.77 -8.03
C LYS A 382 22.24 9.59 -8.69
N ILE A 383 22.02 10.32 -9.77
CA ILE A 383 20.85 10.13 -10.61
C ILE A 383 21.02 8.80 -11.36
N GLY A 384 20.08 7.87 -11.16
CA GLY A 384 20.06 6.62 -11.91
C GLY A 384 19.66 6.83 -13.36
N CYS A 385 20.22 6.03 -14.28
CA CYS A 385 19.96 6.07 -15.72
C CYS A 385 18.46 5.96 -16.09
N ARG A 386 17.65 5.33 -15.23
CA ARG A 386 16.19 5.17 -15.44
C ARG A 386 15.31 6.07 -14.57
N SER A 387 15.89 6.98 -13.77
CA SER A 387 15.09 7.84 -12.89
C SER A 387 14.17 8.77 -13.69
N LEU A 388 14.65 9.34 -14.79
CA LEU A 388 13.84 10.22 -15.64
C LEU A 388 12.76 9.44 -16.40
N GLU A 389 13.08 8.25 -16.93
CA GLU A 389 12.09 7.38 -17.56
C GLU A 389 10.99 6.96 -16.57
N ALA A 390 11.36 6.58 -15.35
CA ALA A 390 10.40 6.28 -14.29
C ALA A 390 9.50 7.48 -13.97
N ALA A 391 10.06 8.68 -13.79
CA ALA A 391 9.26 9.88 -13.54
C ALA A 391 8.25 10.16 -14.68
N CYS A 392 8.66 9.97 -15.93
CA CYS A 392 7.80 10.07 -17.12
C CYS A 392 6.70 9.00 -17.14
N GLN A 393 7.06 7.74 -16.86
CA GLN A 393 6.14 6.62 -16.88
C GLN A 393 5.06 6.73 -15.80
N TYR A 394 5.38 7.21 -14.62
CA TYR A 394 4.41 7.43 -13.55
C TYR A 394 3.71 8.79 -13.67
N GLY A 395 4.17 9.64 -14.59
CA GLY A 395 3.55 10.92 -14.92
C GLY A 395 3.67 11.93 -13.79
N ASN A 396 4.82 12.00 -13.13
CA ASN A 396 5.07 12.96 -12.05
C ASN A 396 5.91 14.15 -12.59
N PRO A 397 5.27 15.27 -12.97
CA PRO A 397 5.97 16.42 -13.57
C PRO A 397 6.94 17.11 -12.60
N GLU A 398 6.70 17.03 -11.29
CA GLU A 398 7.61 17.62 -10.31
C GLU A 398 8.89 16.78 -10.17
N CYS A 399 8.77 15.44 -10.18
CA CYS A 399 9.95 14.57 -10.25
C CYS A 399 10.74 14.79 -11.54
N VAL A 400 10.06 14.92 -12.70
CA VAL A 400 10.73 15.21 -13.98
C VAL A 400 11.50 16.52 -13.90
N LYS A 401 10.86 17.59 -13.41
CA LYS A 401 11.50 18.89 -13.24
C LYS A 401 12.73 18.81 -12.32
N LEU A 402 12.61 18.22 -11.14
CA LEU A 402 13.71 18.09 -10.19
C LEU A 402 14.91 17.32 -10.77
N LEU A 403 14.65 16.21 -11.48
CA LEU A 403 15.69 15.42 -12.12
C LEU A 403 16.42 16.21 -13.22
N LEU A 404 15.68 16.92 -14.07
CA LEU A 404 16.25 17.74 -15.15
C LEU A 404 17.05 18.92 -14.61
N GLU A 405 16.57 19.61 -13.57
CA GLU A 405 17.29 20.68 -12.89
C GLU A 405 18.63 20.21 -12.28
N HIS A 406 18.71 18.95 -11.87
CA HIS A 406 19.93 18.32 -11.35
C HIS A 406 20.75 17.59 -12.42
N GLY A 407 20.44 17.77 -13.71
CA GLY A 407 21.27 17.29 -14.82
C GLY A 407 21.07 15.83 -15.19
N ALA A 408 19.86 15.29 -15.03
CA ALA A 408 19.54 13.95 -15.52
C ALA A 408 19.63 13.86 -17.06
N THR A 409 20.74 13.30 -17.59
CA THR A 409 20.99 13.18 -19.04
C THR A 409 21.35 11.78 -19.52
N ASP A 410 21.74 10.87 -18.63
CA ASP A 410 22.44 9.63 -19.03
C ASP A 410 21.49 8.49 -19.43
N ASP A 411 21.74 7.87 -20.58
CA ASP A 411 20.99 6.74 -21.18
C ASP A 411 19.47 6.95 -21.32
N PHE A 412 19.00 8.20 -21.27
CA PHE A 412 17.60 8.53 -21.46
C PHE A 412 17.16 8.17 -22.89
N ASN A 413 16.10 7.36 -23.02
CA ASN A 413 15.46 7.06 -24.29
C ASN A 413 14.23 7.98 -24.47
N PRO A 414 14.33 9.06 -25.28
CA PRO A 414 13.21 10.00 -25.43
C PRO A 414 11.99 9.35 -26.07
N GLY A 415 12.20 8.41 -27.00
CA GLY A 415 11.12 7.71 -27.68
C GLY A 415 10.27 6.87 -26.71
N SER A 416 10.92 6.06 -25.87
CA SER A 416 10.24 5.29 -24.82
C SER A 416 9.48 6.21 -23.86
N ALA A 417 10.16 7.25 -23.35
CA ALA A 417 9.57 8.17 -22.39
C ALA A 417 8.34 8.90 -22.95
N LEU A 418 8.39 9.37 -24.20
CA LEU A 418 7.29 10.09 -24.85
C LEU A 418 6.10 9.17 -25.11
N LEU A 419 6.35 7.94 -25.57
CA LEU A 419 5.30 6.93 -25.71
C LEU A 419 4.61 6.65 -24.36
N GLN A 420 5.37 6.54 -23.27
CA GLN A 420 4.80 6.36 -21.93
C GLN A 420 4.01 7.60 -21.47
N CYS A 421 4.50 8.82 -21.73
CA CYS A 421 3.79 10.05 -21.40
C CYS A 421 2.44 10.14 -22.14
N VAL A 422 2.40 9.72 -23.41
CA VAL A 422 1.15 9.63 -24.20
C VAL A 422 0.22 8.57 -23.64
N LYS A 423 0.72 7.38 -23.30
CA LYS A 423 -0.05 6.34 -22.58
C LYS A 423 -0.59 6.82 -21.23
N ARG A 424 0.05 7.81 -20.63
CA ARG A 424 -0.35 8.47 -19.38
C ARG A 424 -1.14 9.76 -19.62
N GLU A 425 -1.35 10.18 -20.86
CA GLU A 425 -2.05 11.42 -21.22
C GLU A 425 -1.46 12.65 -20.49
N ASN A 426 -0.14 12.68 -20.28
CA ASN A 426 0.51 13.72 -19.47
C ASN A 426 1.20 14.77 -20.36
N GLU A 427 0.42 15.75 -20.81
CA GLU A 427 0.92 16.87 -21.62
C GLU A 427 1.99 17.70 -20.88
N SER A 428 1.86 17.86 -19.56
CA SER A 428 2.79 18.66 -18.76
C SER A 428 4.21 18.09 -18.83
N VAL A 429 4.34 16.77 -18.68
CA VAL A 429 5.64 16.11 -18.78
C VAL A 429 6.20 16.21 -20.21
N ILE A 430 5.36 16.04 -21.23
CA ILE A 430 5.80 16.18 -22.64
C ILE A 430 6.34 17.60 -22.89
N ARG A 431 5.62 18.63 -22.43
CA ARG A 431 6.06 20.04 -22.54
C ARG A 431 7.38 20.28 -21.80
N GLN A 432 7.54 19.72 -20.59
CA GLN A 432 8.78 19.83 -19.83
C GLN A 432 9.95 19.17 -20.56
N LEU A 433 9.80 17.93 -21.03
CA LEU A 433 10.87 17.23 -21.76
C LEU A 433 11.32 17.99 -23.01
N ILE A 434 10.37 18.58 -23.76
CA ILE A 434 10.67 19.41 -24.94
C ILE A 434 11.35 20.72 -24.53
N ALA A 435 10.86 21.39 -23.48
CA ALA A 435 11.42 22.65 -22.99
C ALA A 435 12.87 22.52 -22.51
N TYR A 436 13.22 21.39 -21.91
CA TYR A 436 14.59 21.06 -21.50
C TYR A 436 15.44 20.47 -22.64
N GLY A 437 14.90 20.34 -23.86
CA GLY A 437 15.61 19.81 -25.03
C GLY A 437 15.89 18.31 -24.96
N MET A 438 15.25 17.58 -24.03
CA MET A 438 15.46 16.14 -23.84
C MET A 438 14.68 15.28 -24.84
N ALA A 439 13.66 15.85 -25.47
CA ALA A 439 12.76 15.16 -26.38
C ALA A 439 12.38 16.05 -27.55
N SER A 440 12.26 15.46 -28.74
CA SER A 440 11.64 16.09 -29.90
C SER A 440 10.57 15.18 -30.47
N VAL A 441 9.40 15.74 -30.79
CA VAL A 441 8.30 15.01 -31.45
C VAL A 441 8.57 14.78 -32.94
N THR A 442 9.39 15.64 -33.55
CA THR A 442 9.77 15.52 -34.97
C THR A 442 10.98 14.61 -35.19
N GLY A 443 11.89 14.53 -34.21
CA GLY A 443 13.13 13.73 -34.28
C GLY A 443 13.03 12.31 -33.73
N MET A 444 11.83 11.78 -33.48
CA MET A 444 11.66 10.40 -32.99
C MET A 444 11.84 9.38 -34.12
N ASN A 445 12.19 8.14 -33.74
CA ASN A 445 12.11 7.00 -34.67
C ASN A 445 10.66 6.82 -35.16
N ASP A 446 10.50 6.63 -36.47
CA ASP A 446 9.22 6.38 -37.15
C ASP A 446 8.44 5.22 -36.50
N ASP A 447 9.11 4.16 -36.03
CA ASP A 447 8.45 3.03 -35.35
C ASP A 447 7.74 3.48 -34.05
N VAL A 448 8.42 4.28 -33.22
CA VAL A 448 7.87 4.78 -31.96
C VAL A 448 6.77 5.80 -32.21
N LYS A 449 6.95 6.65 -33.23
CA LYS A 449 5.94 7.60 -33.69
C LYS A 449 4.67 6.88 -34.14
N GLN A 450 4.80 5.82 -34.94
CA GLN A 450 3.65 5.02 -35.38
C GLN A 450 2.97 4.35 -34.20
N GLN A 451 3.72 3.72 -33.29
CA GLN A 451 3.15 3.12 -32.07
C GLN A 451 2.37 4.12 -31.22
N MET A 452 2.86 5.36 -31.13
CA MET A 452 2.20 6.44 -30.40
C MET A 452 0.89 6.86 -31.07
N LEU A 453 0.89 7.05 -32.40
CA LEU A 453 -0.29 7.40 -33.17
C LEU A 453 -1.34 6.28 -33.15
N ASP A 454 -0.92 5.04 -33.34
CA ASP A 454 -1.78 3.85 -33.26
C ASP A 454 -2.45 3.75 -31.88
N PHE A 455 -1.70 4.02 -30.81
CA PHE A 455 -2.24 4.03 -29.45
C PHE A 455 -3.25 5.17 -29.25
N ILE A 456 -2.94 6.39 -29.71
CA ILE A 456 -3.82 7.55 -29.63
C ILE A 456 -5.15 7.27 -30.37
N GLU A 457 -5.08 6.68 -31.55
CA GLU A 457 -6.25 6.33 -32.35
C GLU A 457 -7.07 5.22 -31.69
N LYS A 458 -6.42 4.11 -31.31
CA LYS A 458 -7.06 2.99 -30.60
C LYS A 458 -7.79 3.44 -29.34
N GLU A 459 -7.17 4.33 -28.57
CA GLU A 459 -7.74 4.84 -27.32
C GLU A 459 -8.60 6.10 -27.54
N GLY A 460 -8.77 6.58 -28.77
CA GLY A 460 -9.59 7.75 -29.10
C GLY A 460 -9.18 9.04 -28.38
N LEU A 461 -7.88 9.27 -28.18
CA LEU A 461 -7.34 10.39 -27.41
C LEU A 461 -7.26 11.66 -28.25
N GLN A 462 -8.41 12.26 -28.59
CA GLN A 462 -8.50 13.41 -29.51
C GLN A 462 -7.70 14.64 -29.04
N SER A 463 -7.76 14.98 -27.75
CA SER A 463 -6.98 16.09 -27.19
C SER A 463 -5.47 15.85 -27.32
N MET A 464 -5.02 14.63 -27.04
CA MET A 464 -3.61 14.25 -27.18
C MET A 464 -3.18 14.23 -28.65
N SER A 465 -4.04 13.76 -29.56
CA SER A 465 -3.81 13.80 -31.01
C SER A 465 -3.57 15.23 -31.49
N LYS A 466 -4.48 16.15 -31.11
CA LYS A 466 -4.36 17.57 -31.45
C LYS A 466 -3.09 18.19 -30.85
N PHE A 467 -2.80 17.90 -29.59
CA PHE A 467 -1.60 18.39 -28.90
C PHE A 467 -0.31 17.92 -29.58
N ILE A 468 -0.21 16.64 -29.93
CA ILE A 468 0.95 16.08 -30.64
C ILE A 468 1.06 16.69 -32.05
N GLN A 469 -0.05 16.90 -32.76
CA GLN A 469 -0.07 17.60 -34.05
C GLN A 469 0.40 19.06 -33.93
N GLU A 470 -0.04 19.79 -32.91
CA GLU A 470 0.42 21.15 -32.62
C GLU A 470 1.93 21.20 -32.33
N LEU A 471 2.46 20.21 -31.60
CA LEU A 471 3.90 20.12 -31.36
C LEU A 471 4.69 19.80 -32.65
N MET A 472 4.16 18.96 -33.54
CA MET A 472 4.79 18.65 -34.83
C MET A 472 4.83 19.87 -35.77
N THR A 473 3.79 20.70 -35.77
CA THR A 473 3.73 21.92 -36.60
C THR A 473 4.58 23.06 -36.06
N MET A 474 4.70 23.21 -34.73
CA MET A 474 5.59 24.21 -34.14
C MET A 474 7.08 23.88 -34.36
N GLY A 475 7.47 22.60 -34.27
CA GLY A 475 8.86 22.18 -34.51
C GLY A 475 9.37 22.45 -35.94
N SER A 476 8.48 22.49 -36.93
CA SER A 476 8.83 22.79 -38.33
C SER A 476 8.98 24.29 -38.63
N THR A 477 8.58 25.17 -37.71
CA THR A 477 8.71 26.63 -37.85
C THR A 477 9.98 27.22 -37.22
N GLN A 478 10.72 26.47 -36.41
CA GLN A 478 12.02 26.89 -35.85
C GLN A 478 13.23 26.53 -36.73
N GLU A 479 13.02 25.86 -37.86
CA GLU A 479 14.07 25.45 -38.82
C GLU A 479 14.05 26.25 -40.15
N LEU A 480 13.28 27.36 -40.22
CA LEU A 480 13.27 28.33 -41.32
C LEU A 480 13.78 29.69 -40.84
#